data_AF-A0A451G498-F1
#
_entry.id   AF-A0A451G498-F1
#
_cell.length_a   1.000
_cell.length_b   1.000
_cell.length_c   1.000
_cell.angle_alpha   90.00
_cell.angle_beta   90.00
_cell.angle_gamma   90.00
#
_symmetry.space_group_name_H-M   'P 1'
#
loop_
_entity.id
_entity.type
_entity.pdbx_description
1 polymer ?
#
loop_
_entity_poly.entity_id
_entity_poly.type
_entity_poly.pdbx_seq_one_letter_code
_entity_poly.pdbx_strand_id
1 'polypeptide(L)'
;MTRFSSRSHKASQKRLLNTLFSELSKQPKLLQLSFFWIPTLFGLLLLIGGLKYVYEVEVARPNMAYMGVPKTQNDLQTLTHVLRNDGFMLAYSEALANPVWVTYKVTPDTVPYGKRPRFEADWRSLAHIRHSDYTGSGYDRGHMAPNYVIASRYGFAAQKETFLMTNITPQKPQFNQKIWQRLEEVSADFFSKQFGDFWVVTGPIFDADPKRFQKAPIAIPKAFYKIFIRPSDDGKAPVALAFILPQTAKPKDSLLKYVTTIDAVEVQTGIDFFWQLDDAIEHSLESSQTPQAWSLSQVANLPSRY
;
A
#
# COMPACT_ATOMS: atom_id res chain seq x y z
N MET A 1 -23.15 60.82 1.11
CA MET A 1 -22.00 61.06 0.21
C MET A 1 -21.12 59.79 0.12
N THR A 2 -21.50 58.76 -0.66
CA THR A 2 -20.69 57.52 -0.76
C THR A 2 -20.95 56.76 -2.08
N ARG A 3 -21.04 57.46 -3.22
CA ARG A 3 -21.13 56.82 -4.56
C ARG A 3 -20.08 57.31 -5.58
N PHE A 4 -19.23 58.28 -5.22
CA PHE A 4 -18.22 58.83 -6.14
C PHE A 4 -16.84 58.15 -6.07
N SER A 5 -16.54 57.40 -5.01
CA SER A 5 -15.24 56.72 -4.83
C SER A 5 -15.09 55.45 -5.69
N SER A 6 -16.16 54.66 -5.91
CA SER A 6 -16.04 53.36 -6.62
C SER A 6 -15.89 53.47 -8.14
N ARG A 7 -16.38 54.55 -8.77
CA ARG A 7 -16.24 54.79 -10.22
C ARG A 7 -14.82 55.21 -10.60
N SER A 8 -14.19 56.06 -9.80
CA SER A 8 -12.79 56.49 -9.97
C SER A 8 -11.84 55.30 -9.90
N HIS A 9 -12.06 54.41 -8.93
CA HIS A 9 -11.24 53.21 -8.75
C HIS A 9 -11.31 52.23 -9.92
N LYS A 10 -12.52 52.00 -10.48
CA LYS A 10 -12.73 51.15 -11.66
C LYS A 10 -12.12 51.74 -12.94
N ALA A 11 -12.21 53.07 -13.12
CA ALA A 11 -11.60 53.76 -14.25
C ALA A 11 -10.06 53.70 -14.19
N SER A 12 -9.48 53.85 -13.00
CA SER A 12 -8.04 53.71 -12.76
C SER A 12 -7.53 52.30 -13.04
N GLN A 13 -8.23 51.26 -12.56
CA GLN A 13 -7.89 49.86 -12.88
C GLN A 13 -7.97 49.55 -14.38
N LYS A 14 -9.00 50.05 -15.08
CA LYS A 14 -9.13 49.86 -16.53
C LYS A 14 -8.00 50.54 -17.30
N ARG A 15 -7.57 51.72 -16.87
CA ARG A 15 -6.44 52.44 -17.45
C ARG A 15 -5.12 51.70 -17.21
N LEU A 16 -4.92 51.18 -15.99
CA LEU A 16 -3.75 50.38 -15.63
C LEU A 16 -3.65 49.10 -16.48
N LEU A 17 -4.76 48.37 -16.64
CA LEU A 17 -4.84 47.18 -17.48
C LEU A 17 -4.52 47.51 -18.95
N ASN A 18 -5.08 48.59 -19.49
CA ASN A 18 -4.82 49.00 -20.86
C ASN A 18 -3.35 49.40 -21.09
N THR A 19 -2.73 50.10 -20.13
CA THR A 19 -1.30 50.43 -20.18
C THR A 19 -0.44 49.16 -20.11
N LEU A 20 -0.79 48.22 -19.23
CA LEU A 20 -0.10 46.94 -19.10
C LEU A 20 -0.16 46.11 -20.40
N PHE A 21 -1.34 46.03 -21.02
CA PHE A 21 -1.53 45.37 -22.31
C PHE A 21 -0.73 46.04 -23.43
N SER A 22 -0.72 47.38 -23.48
CA SER A 22 0.06 48.13 -24.47
C SER A 22 1.57 47.98 -24.29
N GLU A 23 2.06 47.80 -23.07
CA GLU A 23 3.47 47.53 -22.81
C GLU A 23 3.82 46.06 -23.11
N LEU A 24 2.95 45.10 -22.78
CA LEU A 24 3.11 43.70 -23.17
C LEU A 24 3.15 43.52 -24.70
N SER A 25 2.31 44.26 -25.44
CA SER A 25 2.26 44.17 -26.91
C SER A 25 3.54 44.67 -27.59
N LYS A 26 4.33 45.50 -26.92
CA LYS A 26 5.67 45.94 -27.39
C LYS A 26 6.76 44.91 -27.09
N GLN A 27 6.45 43.84 -26.35
CA GLN A 27 7.41 42.81 -25.92
C GLN A 27 7.07 41.45 -26.57
N PRO A 28 7.36 41.26 -27.88
CA PRO A 28 6.96 40.06 -28.63
C PRO A 28 7.52 38.76 -28.04
N LYS A 29 8.69 38.81 -27.39
CA LYS A 29 9.27 37.67 -26.68
C LYS A 29 8.45 37.25 -25.45
N LEU A 30 7.91 38.20 -24.69
CA LEU A 30 7.10 37.91 -23.50
C LEU A 30 5.71 37.39 -23.91
N LEU A 31 5.14 37.91 -24.98
CA LEU A 31 3.91 37.35 -25.57
C LEU A 31 4.12 35.94 -26.12
N GLN A 32 5.20 35.69 -26.85
CA GLN A 32 5.55 34.34 -27.31
C GLN A 32 5.77 33.40 -26.12
N LEU A 33 6.44 33.85 -25.07
CA LEU A 33 6.65 33.06 -23.86
C LEU A 33 5.31 32.73 -23.18
N SER A 34 4.44 33.71 -22.97
CA SER A 34 3.20 33.54 -22.19
C SER A 34 2.07 32.85 -22.96
N PHE A 35 1.92 33.12 -24.26
CA PHE A 35 0.81 32.59 -25.06
C PHE A 35 1.17 31.33 -25.85
N PHE A 36 2.46 31.06 -26.06
CA PHE A 36 2.90 29.89 -26.82
C PHE A 36 3.71 28.93 -25.95
N TRP A 37 4.84 29.37 -25.38
CA TRP A 37 5.75 28.46 -24.68
C TRP A 37 5.21 27.94 -23.35
N ILE A 38 4.64 28.79 -22.49
CA ILE A 38 4.09 28.35 -21.19
C ILE A 38 2.94 27.35 -21.37
N PRO A 39 1.90 27.62 -22.20
CA PRO A 39 0.84 26.64 -22.45
C PRO A 39 1.35 25.36 -23.11
N THR A 40 2.32 25.46 -24.02
CA THR A 40 2.93 24.29 -24.67
C THR A 40 3.69 23.42 -23.67
N LEU A 41 4.53 24.02 -22.83
CA LEU A 41 5.25 23.31 -21.76
C LEU A 41 4.29 22.68 -20.76
N PHE A 42 3.24 23.41 -20.36
CA PHE A 42 2.21 22.87 -19.48
C PHE A 42 1.46 21.69 -20.12
N GLY A 43 1.10 21.81 -21.41
CA GLY A 43 0.49 20.72 -22.18
C GLY A 43 1.40 19.49 -22.28
N LEU A 44 2.69 19.69 -22.53
CA LEU A 44 3.69 18.61 -22.53
C LEU A 44 3.83 17.95 -21.15
N LEU A 45 3.82 18.72 -20.06
CA LEU A 45 3.85 18.18 -18.70
C LEU A 45 2.60 17.35 -18.39
N LEU A 46 1.42 17.82 -18.79
CA LEU A 46 0.18 17.05 -18.66
C LEU A 46 0.20 15.77 -19.48
N LEU A 47 0.72 15.83 -20.72
CA LEU A 47 0.88 14.65 -21.58
C LEU A 47 1.82 13.62 -20.94
N ILE A 48 3.00 14.04 -20.49
CA ILE A 48 3.97 13.17 -19.82
C ILE A 48 3.38 12.57 -18.54
N GLY A 49 2.69 13.40 -17.75
CA GLY A 49 1.98 12.95 -16.55
C GLY A 49 0.90 11.92 -16.86
N GLY A 50 0.10 12.15 -17.90
CA GLY A 50 -0.93 11.25 -18.37
C GLY A 50 -0.37 9.91 -18.88
N LEU A 51 0.67 9.95 -19.71
CA LEU A 51 1.35 8.74 -20.20
C LEU A 51 1.97 7.94 -19.05
N LYS A 52 2.60 8.62 -18.08
CA LYS A 52 3.13 7.97 -16.87
C LYS A 52 2.02 7.34 -16.05
N TYR A 53 0.88 8.01 -15.89
CA TYR A 53 -0.27 7.47 -15.16
C TYR A 53 -0.82 6.21 -15.85
N VAL A 54 -1.01 6.25 -17.17
CA VAL A 54 -1.44 5.08 -17.96
C VAL A 54 -0.46 3.93 -17.81
N TYR A 55 0.85 4.19 -17.95
CA TYR A 55 1.86 3.16 -17.73
C TYR A 55 1.79 2.55 -16.32
N GLU A 56 1.61 3.37 -15.28
CA GLU A 56 1.51 2.84 -13.92
C GLU A 56 0.26 1.99 -13.73
N VAL A 57 -0.90 2.42 -14.23
CA VAL A 57 -2.17 1.72 -14.04
C VAL A 57 -2.26 0.46 -14.87
N GLU A 58 -1.85 0.51 -16.14
CA GLU A 58 -2.08 -0.56 -17.11
C GLU A 58 -0.92 -1.55 -17.20
N VAL A 59 0.29 -1.17 -16.76
CA VAL A 59 1.49 -2.02 -16.92
C VAL A 59 2.20 -2.27 -15.60
N ALA A 60 2.63 -1.22 -14.89
CA ALA A 60 3.51 -1.42 -13.74
C ALA A 60 2.80 -2.06 -12.54
N ARG A 61 1.60 -1.59 -12.18
CA ARG A 61 0.85 -2.14 -11.04
C ARG A 61 0.34 -3.56 -11.29
N PRO A 62 -0.24 -3.90 -12.46
CA PRO A 62 -0.66 -5.27 -12.75
C PRO A 62 0.50 -6.27 -12.69
N ASN A 63 1.71 -5.88 -13.12
CA ASN A 63 2.91 -6.74 -13.02
C ASN A 63 3.40 -6.97 -11.58
N MET A 64 2.82 -6.28 -10.59
CA MET A 64 3.14 -6.41 -9.16
C MET A 64 1.99 -7.03 -8.36
N ALA A 65 1.02 -7.65 -9.03
CA ALA A 65 -0.05 -8.40 -8.41
C ALA A 65 -0.31 -9.69 -9.18
N TYR A 66 -0.88 -10.69 -8.50
CA TYR A 66 -1.34 -11.90 -9.15
C TYR A 66 -2.81 -11.76 -9.51
N MET A 67 -3.16 -11.93 -10.78
CA MET A 67 -4.54 -11.94 -11.28
C MET A 67 -5.38 -10.75 -10.80
N GLY A 68 -4.79 -9.55 -10.89
CA GLY A 68 -5.48 -8.30 -10.59
C GLY A 68 -4.90 -7.59 -9.37
N VAL A 69 -4.83 -6.26 -9.49
CA VAL A 69 -4.56 -5.40 -8.33
C VAL A 69 -5.79 -5.45 -7.42
N PRO A 70 -5.66 -5.72 -6.09
CA PRO A 70 -6.81 -5.83 -5.21
C PRO A 70 -7.72 -4.60 -5.27
N LYS A 71 -9.02 -4.81 -5.49
CA LYS A 71 -9.99 -3.74 -5.64
C LYS A 71 -10.50 -3.31 -4.28
N THR A 72 -10.20 -2.07 -3.91
CA THR A 72 -10.77 -1.41 -2.73
C THR A 72 -11.81 -0.39 -3.17
N GLN A 73 -12.87 -0.23 -2.38
CA GLN A 73 -13.74 0.93 -2.51
C GLN A 73 -12.93 2.21 -2.24
N ASN A 74 -12.74 3.01 -3.28
CA ASN A 74 -12.11 4.31 -3.18
C ASN A 74 -13.18 5.39 -3.35
N ASP A 75 -13.55 6.03 -2.25
CA ASP A 75 -14.46 7.17 -2.25
C ASP A 75 -13.81 8.37 -1.57
N LEU A 76 -14.50 9.51 -1.59
CA LEU A 76 -14.00 10.74 -0.95
C LEU A 76 -13.89 10.61 0.58
N GLN A 77 -14.50 9.60 1.20
CA GLN A 77 -14.47 9.38 2.64
C GLN A 77 -13.24 8.57 3.05
N THR A 78 -12.85 7.55 2.27
CA THR A 78 -11.68 6.72 2.56
C THR A 78 -10.38 7.31 2.00
N LEU A 79 -10.49 8.01 0.86
CA LEU A 79 -9.39 8.58 0.07
C LEU A 79 -8.21 7.60 -0.03
N THR A 80 -8.46 6.51 -0.75
CA THR A 80 -7.51 5.41 -0.90
C THR A 80 -6.73 5.54 -2.20
N HIS A 81 -5.42 5.32 -2.16
CA HIS A 81 -4.61 5.36 -3.38
C HIS A 81 -3.45 4.36 -3.37
N VAL A 82 -3.10 3.87 -4.56
CA VAL A 82 -2.09 2.83 -4.74
C VAL A 82 -0.70 3.44 -4.88
N LEU A 83 0.19 3.06 -3.96
CA LEU A 83 1.59 3.43 -3.88
C LEU A 83 2.47 2.25 -4.27
N ARG A 84 3.28 2.43 -5.32
CA ARG A 84 4.27 1.44 -5.76
C ARG A 84 5.62 1.70 -5.11
N ASN A 85 6.26 0.64 -4.66
CA ASN A 85 7.61 0.62 -4.10
C ASN A 85 8.42 -0.44 -4.86
N ASP A 86 9.72 -0.48 -4.65
CA ASP A 86 10.61 -1.52 -5.12
C ASP A 86 10.31 -2.82 -4.35
N GLY A 87 9.84 -3.84 -5.08
CA GLY A 87 9.55 -5.17 -4.54
C GLY A 87 8.16 -5.34 -3.89
N PHE A 88 7.42 -4.27 -3.64
CA PHE A 88 6.05 -4.35 -3.10
C PHE A 88 5.18 -3.16 -3.52
N MET A 89 3.88 -3.32 -3.40
CA MET A 89 2.89 -2.29 -3.69
C MET A 89 1.82 -2.29 -2.60
N LEU A 90 1.25 -1.14 -2.29
CA LEU A 90 0.17 -1.04 -1.30
C LEU A 90 -0.91 -0.06 -1.73
N ALA A 91 -2.11 -0.22 -1.22
CA ALA A 91 -3.11 0.84 -1.16
C ALA A 91 -3.10 1.47 0.22
N TYR A 92 -3.02 2.79 0.28
CA TYR A 92 -3.02 3.56 1.52
C TYR A 92 -4.33 4.31 1.68
N SER A 93 -4.99 4.17 2.83
CA SER A 93 -6.16 4.99 3.18
C SER A 93 -5.72 6.16 4.04
N GLU A 94 -5.95 7.37 3.53
CA GLU A 94 -5.70 8.61 4.28
C GLU A 94 -6.63 8.73 5.50
N ALA A 95 -7.87 8.26 5.38
CA ALA A 95 -8.84 8.29 6.46
C ALA A 95 -8.46 7.38 7.65
N LEU A 96 -7.80 6.25 7.38
CA LEU A 96 -7.31 5.33 8.41
C LEU A 96 -5.87 5.64 8.83
N ALA A 97 -5.14 6.40 8.02
CA ALA A 97 -3.69 6.59 8.11
C ALA A 97 -2.93 5.25 8.20
N ASN A 98 -3.36 4.27 7.41
CA ASN A 98 -2.82 2.91 7.35
C ASN A 98 -2.89 2.36 5.91
N PRO A 99 -2.01 1.42 5.52
CA PRO A 99 -2.26 0.60 4.34
C PRO A 99 -3.50 -0.27 4.56
N VAL A 100 -4.32 -0.45 3.52
CA VAL A 100 -5.49 -1.35 3.55
C VAL A 100 -5.16 -2.73 2.97
N TRP A 101 -4.27 -2.76 1.98
CA TRP A 101 -3.62 -3.98 1.50
C TRP A 101 -2.20 -3.67 1.04
N VAL A 102 -1.34 -4.68 1.11
CA VAL A 102 0.03 -4.70 0.61
C VAL A 102 0.25 -6.01 -0.13
N THR A 103 0.80 -5.94 -1.34
CA THR A 103 1.14 -7.11 -2.16
C THR A 103 2.62 -7.12 -2.51
N TYR A 104 3.19 -8.32 -2.54
CA TYR A 104 4.57 -8.56 -2.96
C TYR A 104 4.75 -9.99 -3.43
N LYS A 105 5.77 -10.23 -4.26
CA LYS A 105 6.18 -11.57 -4.67
C LYS A 105 7.30 -12.06 -3.76
N VAL A 106 7.32 -13.35 -3.47
CA VAL A 106 8.40 -14.02 -2.75
C VAL A 106 9.02 -15.05 -3.69
N THR A 107 10.34 -15.05 -3.74
CA THR A 107 11.16 -15.97 -4.53
C THR A 107 12.15 -16.71 -3.61
N PRO A 108 12.63 -17.90 -4.01
CA PRO A 108 13.65 -18.63 -3.26
C PRO A 108 15.00 -17.90 -3.26
N ASP A 109 15.29 -17.19 -4.35
CA ASP A 109 16.55 -16.49 -4.54
C ASP A 109 16.69 -15.32 -3.56
N THR A 110 17.89 -15.19 -3.01
CA THR A 110 18.23 -14.12 -2.08
C THR A 110 19.36 -13.24 -2.60
N VAL A 111 19.26 -11.95 -2.33
CA VAL A 111 20.26 -10.94 -2.64
C VAL A 111 20.80 -10.29 -1.36
N PRO A 112 22.04 -9.76 -1.38
CA PRO A 112 22.57 -8.99 -0.27
C PRO A 112 21.75 -7.72 0.01
N TYR A 113 21.64 -7.35 1.28
CA TYR A 113 20.97 -6.13 1.74
C TYR A 113 21.77 -5.45 2.85
N GLY A 114 21.38 -4.22 3.18
CA GLY A 114 22.16 -3.33 4.03
C GLY A 114 21.78 -3.38 5.51
N LYS A 115 22.37 -2.44 6.26
CA LYS A 115 21.99 -2.19 7.66
C LYS A 115 20.54 -1.72 7.73
N ARG A 116 19.86 -2.10 8.81
CA ARG A 116 18.47 -1.72 9.10
C ARG A 116 18.28 -0.19 8.99
N PRO A 117 17.42 0.29 8.08
CA PRO A 117 17.07 1.71 7.96
C PRO A 117 16.32 2.27 9.18
N ARG A 118 16.18 3.61 9.20
CA ARG A 118 15.28 4.31 10.12
C ARG A 118 13.90 4.47 9.49
N PHE A 119 12.88 4.58 10.32
CA PHE A 119 11.52 4.89 9.87
C PHE A 119 11.42 6.34 9.40
N GLU A 120 10.78 6.54 8.25
CA GLU A 120 10.63 7.85 7.61
C GLU A 120 9.18 8.08 7.19
N ALA A 121 8.73 9.33 7.30
CA ALA A 121 7.42 9.71 6.77
C ALA A 121 7.43 9.61 5.24
N ASP A 122 6.31 9.19 4.66
CA ASP A 122 6.15 9.14 3.22
C ASP A 122 5.58 10.47 2.72
N TRP A 123 6.28 11.09 1.76
CA TRP A 123 5.83 12.35 1.15
C TRP A 123 4.60 12.17 0.26
N ARG A 124 4.30 10.93 -0.16
CA ARG A 124 3.15 10.60 -1.02
C ARG A 124 1.83 10.61 -0.24
N SER A 125 1.89 10.50 1.09
CA SER A 125 0.72 10.51 1.96
C SER A 125 0.39 11.91 2.49
N LEU A 126 -0.90 12.24 2.54
CA LEU A 126 -1.43 13.48 3.10
C LEU A 126 -1.39 13.48 4.64
N ALA A 127 -1.64 12.33 5.27
CA ALA A 127 -1.55 12.16 6.72
C ALA A 127 -0.12 12.35 7.24
N HIS A 128 0.88 12.07 6.40
CA HIS A 128 2.29 12.32 6.66
C HIS A 128 2.76 11.81 8.04
N ILE A 129 2.34 10.59 8.39
CA ILE A 129 2.63 9.96 9.67
C ILE A 129 4.14 9.83 9.88
N ARG A 130 4.60 10.18 11.08
CA ARG A 130 6.01 10.13 11.47
C ARG A 130 6.27 9.01 12.45
N HIS A 131 7.54 8.60 12.52
CA HIS A 131 8.01 7.67 13.54
C HIS A 131 7.57 8.09 14.95
N SER A 132 7.66 9.38 15.29
CA SER A 132 7.34 9.93 16.62
C SER A 132 5.88 9.72 17.04
N ASP A 133 4.95 9.57 16.09
CA ASP A 133 3.52 9.44 16.39
C ASP A 133 3.19 8.10 17.07
N TYR A 134 4.08 7.11 16.91
CA TYR A 134 4.02 5.82 17.60
C TYR A 134 4.75 5.83 18.95
N THR A 135 5.54 6.86 19.26
CA THR A 135 6.33 6.87 20.50
C THR A 135 5.40 7.01 21.71
N GLY A 136 5.47 6.03 22.62
CA GLY A 136 4.61 5.99 23.81
C GLY A 136 3.18 5.53 23.56
N SER A 137 2.84 5.05 22.35
CA SER A 137 1.49 4.55 22.04
C SER A 137 1.18 3.17 22.64
N GLY A 138 2.20 2.40 23.00
CA GLY A 138 2.09 1.00 23.40
C GLY A 138 2.01 0.01 22.22
N TYR A 139 2.10 0.51 20.97
CA TYR A 139 2.13 -0.30 19.75
C TYR A 139 3.51 -0.25 19.09
N ASP A 140 3.91 -1.38 18.53
CA ASP A 140 5.03 -1.46 17.62
C ASP A 140 4.68 -0.84 16.27
N ARG A 141 5.74 -0.46 15.55
CA ARG A 141 5.69 -0.09 14.13
C ARG A 141 5.73 -1.38 13.31
N GLY A 142 4.58 -2.05 13.22
CA GLY A 142 4.42 -3.31 12.52
C GLY A 142 4.52 -3.11 11.01
N HIS A 143 5.36 -3.89 10.36
CA HIS A 143 5.49 -3.85 8.90
C HIS A 143 4.38 -4.69 8.26
N MET A 144 3.86 -4.23 7.13
CA MET A 144 2.99 -5.05 6.28
C MET A 144 3.81 -5.82 5.24
N ALA A 145 4.55 -5.11 4.38
CA ALA A 145 5.66 -5.69 3.61
C ALA A 145 6.86 -5.89 4.56
N PRO A 146 7.21 -7.14 4.93
CA PRO A 146 8.17 -7.38 6.00
C PRO A 146 9.59 -7.04 5.54
N ASN A 147 10.33 -6.27 6.34
CA ASN A 147 11.71 -5.88 6.03
C ASN A 147 12.59 -7.08 5.63
N TYR A 148 12.56 -8.18 6.40
CA TYR A 148 13.41 -9.34 6.09
C TYR A 148 13.05 -9.97 4.74
N VAL A 149 11.76 -10.18 4.47
CA VAL A 149 11.28 -10.79 3.21
C VAL A 149 11.66 -9.92 2.02
N ILE A 150 11.37 -8.63 2.07
CA ILE A 150 11.62 -7.72 0.94
C ILE A 150 13.11 -7.47 0.74
N ALA A 151 13.85 -7.15 1.81
CA ALA A 151 15.27 -6.79 1.70
C ALA A 151 16.10 -7.94 1.11
N SER A 152 15.83 -9.17 1.53
CA SER A 152 16.56 -10.33 1.03
C SER A 152 16.18 -10.74 -0.38
N ARG A 153 15.10 -10.23 -0.99
CA ARG A 153 14.66 -10.59 -2.35
C ARG A 153 14.92 -9.48 -3.36
N TYR A 154 14.83 -8.23 -2.91
CA TYR A 154 14.87 -7.04 -3.74
C TYR A 154 16.01 -6.07 -3.40
N GLY A 155 16.80 -6.37 -2.36
CA GLY A 155 18.01 -5.63 -2.01
C GLY A 155 17.76 -4.34 -1.23
N PHE A 156 18.82 -3.53 -1.10
CA PHE A 156 18.84 -2.39 -0.17
C PHE A 156 17.91 -1.23 -0.56
N ALA A 157 17.63 -1.03 -1.86
CA ALA A 157 16.69 0.01 -2.30
C ALA A 157 15.27 -0.26 -1.77
N ALA A 158 14.74 -1.44 -2.10
CA ALA A 158 13.48 -1.96 -1.58
C ALA A 158 13.43 -2.02 -0.05
N GLN A 159 14.55 -2.41 0.58
CA GLN A 159 14.66 -2.43 2.03
C GLN A 159 14.32 -1.08 2.67
N LYS A 160 14.86 0.04 2.14
CA LYS A 160 14.56 1.38 2.69
C LYS A 160 13.08 1.70 2.63
N GLU A 161 12.41 1.30 1.55
CA GLU A 161 11.00 1.61 1.35
C GLU A 161 10.08 0.82 2.30
N THR A 162 10.51 -0.34 2.81
CA THR A 162 9.77 -1.04 3.88
C THR A 162 9.67 -0.24 5.17
N PHE A 163 10.53 0.78 5.38
CA PHE A 163 10.54 1.65 6.55
C PHE A 163 9.75 2.96 6.35
N LEU A 164 9.13 3.15 5.19
CA LEU A 164 8.18 4.25 5.00
C LEU A 164 6.93 4.01 5.85
N MET A 165 6.46 5.05 6.55
CA MET A 165 5.32 4.93 7.47
C MET A 165 4.01 4.52 6.79
N THR A 166 3.90 4.63 5.46
CA THR A 166 2.78 4.10 4.65
C THR A 166 2.71 2.57 4.64
N ASN A 167 3.82 1.88 4.92
CA ASN A 167 3.88 0.42 5.10
C ASN A 167 3.68 -0.02 6.56
N ILE A 168 3.45 0.92 7.48
CA ILE A 168 3.45 0.67 8.92
C ILE A 168 2.05 0.77 9.51
N THR A 169 1.73 -0.16 10.39
CA THR A 169 0.46 -0.22 11.10
C THR A 169 0.66 -0.53 12.60
N PRO A 170 -0.23 -0.07 13.50
CA PRO A 170 -0.14 -0.37 14.93
C PRO A 170 -0.32 -1.85 15.23
N GLN A 171 0.74 -2.52 15.66
CA GLN A 171 0.68 -3.91 16.11
C GLN A 171 1.07 -4.02 17.58
N LYS A 172 0.33 -4.81 18.36
CA LYS A 172 0.71 -5.12 19.75
C LYS A 172 2.07 -5.83 19.76
N PRO A 173 2.97 -5.53 20.71
CA PRO A 173 4.30 -6.13 20.76
C PRO A 173 4.30 -7.67 20.76
N GLN A 174 3.41 -8.29 21.54
CA GLN A 174 3.28 -9.76 21.59
C GLN A 174 2.76 -10.36 20.28
N PHE A 175 2.03 -9.59 19.47
CA PHE A 175 1.56 -10.01 18.16
C PHE A 175 2.69 -9.89 17.12
N ASN A 176 3.23 -8.67 16.97
CA ASN A 176 4.26 -8.30 16.00
C ASN A 176 5.52 -9.16 16.15
N GLN A 177 6.10 -9.18 17.35
CA GLN A 177 7.42 -9.78 17.59
C GLN A 177 7.38 -11.31 17.67
N LYS A 178 6.17 -11.90 17.71
CA LYS A 178 5.98 -13.33 17.92
C LYS A 178 5.19 -13.94 16.76
N ILE A 179 3.87 -14.08 16.87
CA ILE A 179 3.08 -14.88 15.92
C ILE A 179 3.09 -14.31 14.51
N TRP A 180 3.06 -12.98 14.36
CA TRP A 180 3.15 -12.35 13.05
C TRP A 180 4.52 -12.59 12.40
N GLN A 181 5.59 -12.35 13.16
CA GLN A 181 6.96 -12.62 12.73
C GLN A 181 7.22 -14.09 12.39
N ARG A 182 6.62 -15.05 13.12
CA ARG A 182 6.67 -16.49 12.79
C ARG A 182 6.10 -16.76 11.41
N LEU A 183 4.94 -16.17 11.10
CA LEU A 183 4.31 -16.34 9.80
C LEU A 183 5.16 -15.74 8.67
N GLU A 184 5.78 -14.59 8.92
CA GLU A 184 6.70 -13.95 7.97
C GLU A 184 7.95 -14.82 7.73
N GLU A 185 8.55 -15.39 8.76
CA GLU A 185 9.70 -16.30 8.62
C GLU A 185 9.33 -17.61 7.92
N VAL A 186 8.16 -18.18 8.21
CA VAL A 186 7.67 -19.34 7.46
C VAL A 186 7.56 -19.03 5.97
N SER A 187 7.04 -17.86 5.61
CA SER A 187 6.97 -17.43 4.21
C SER A 187 8.36 -17.26 3.58
N ALA A 188 9.29 -16.65 4.32
CA ALA A 188 10.64 -16.36 3.85
C ALA A 188 11.46 -17.64 3.70
N ASP A 189 11.50 -18.50 4.70
CA ASP A 189 12.57 -19.51 4.83
C ASP A 189 12.10 -20.92 4.53
N PHE A 190 10.79 -21.18 4.60
CA PHE A 190 10.20 -22.49 4.34
C PHE A 190 9.40 -22.51 3.03
N PHE A 191 8.37 -21.65 2.90
CA PHE A 191 7.52 -21.66 1.70
C PHE A 191 8.30 -21.32 0.43
N SER A 192 9.20 -20.33 0.47
CA SER A 192 9.98 -19.95 -0.73
C SER A 192 10.86 -21.09 -1.23
N LYS A 193 11.47 -21.86 -0.32
CA LYS A 193 12.35 -22.98 -0.68
C LYS A 193 11.56 -24.21 -1.12
N GLN A 194 10.41 -24.46 -0.51
CA GLN A 194 9.63 -25.65 -0.81
C GLN A 194 8.78 -25.49 -2.08
N PHE A 195 8.25 -24.30 -2.32
CA PHE A 195 7.26 -24.07 -3.37
C PHE A 195 7.69 -23.08 -4.44
N GLY A 196 8.90 -22.51 -4.32
CA GLY A 196 9.42 -21.54 -5.27
C GLY A 196 8.69 -20.20 -5.17
N ASP A 197 8.30 -19.68 -6.32
CA ASP A 197 7.70 -18.36 -6.46
C ASP A 197 6.22 -18.36 -6.05
N PHE A 198 5.84 -17.40 -5.21
CA PHE A 198 4.45 -17.16 -4.84
C PHE A 198 4.19 -15.69 -4.55
N TRP A 199 2.92 -15.31 -4.54
CA TRP A 199 2.48 -13.97 -4.18
C TRP A 199 1.92 -13.93 -2.78
N VAL A 200 2.05 -12.77 -2.14
CA VAL A 200 1.48 -12.49 -0.83
C VAL A 200 0.64 -11.24 -0.92
N VAL A 201 -0.57 -11.30 -0.37
CA VAL A 201 -1.40 -10.13 -0.10
C VAL A 201 -1.67 -10.07 1.40
N THR A 202 -1.47 -8.92 2.04
CA THR A 202 -1.62 -8.78 3.50
C THR A 202 -2.15 -7.40 3.85
N GLY A 203 -2.88 -7.29 4.96
CA GLY A 203 -3.45 -6.03 5.39
C GLY A 203 -3.98 -6.08 6.82
N PRO A 204 -4.22 -4.91 7.43
CA PRO A 204 -5.01 -4.80 8.65
C PRO A 204 -6.51 -5.02 8.37
N ILE A 205 -7.24 -5.43 9.41
CA ILE A 205 -8.70 -5.44 9.47
C ILE A 205 -9.11 -4.48 10.59
N PHE A 206 -10.05 -3.59 10.30
CA PHE A 206 -10.56 -2.60 11.25
C PHE A 206 -11.98 -2.94 11.72
N ASP A 207 -12.39 -2.35 12.84
CA ASP A 207 -13.81 -2.20 13.14
C ASP A 207 -14.39 -1.07 12.30
N ALA A 208 -15.73 -1.02 12.17
CA ALA A 208 -16.42 0.05 11.44
C ALA A 208 -16.10 1.45 12.05
N ASP A 209 -15.94 1.51 13.37
CA ASP A 209 -15.43 2.68 14.09
C ASP A 209 -14.17 2.29 14.90
N PRO A 210 -12.97 2.34 14.28
CA PRO A 210 -11.76 1.89 14.93
C PRO A 210 -11.25 2.93 15.92
N LYS A 211 -10.75 2.45 17.07
CA LYS A 211 -9.99 3.30 17.99
C LYS A 211 -8.77 3.88 17.29
N ARG A 212 -8.37 5.09 17.67
CA ARG A 212 -7.21 5.78 17.11
C ARG A 212 -6.19 6.11 18.20
N PHE A 213 -4.98 6.45 17.78
CA PHE A 213 -4.01 7.04 18.70
C PHE A 213 -4.53 8.38 19.24
N GLN A 214 -4.18 8.69 20.48
CA GLN A 214 -4.67 9.91 21.14
C GLN A 214 -4.18 11.20 20.46
N LYS A 215 -3.00 11.16 19.85
CA LYS A 215 -2.29 12.34 19.31
C LYS A 215 -2.08 12.31 17.80
N ALA A 216 -2.60 11.29 17.12
CA ALA A 216 -2.42 11.10 15.68
C ALA A 216 -3.64 10.38 15.10
N PRO A 217 -4.00 10.62 13.83
CA PRO A 217 -5.20 10.04 13.21
C PRO A 217 -5.07 8.54 12.91
N ILE A 218 -4.06 7.85 13.45
CA ILE A 218 -3.74 6.46 13.13
C ILE A 218 -4.79 5.53 13.74
N ALA A 219 -5.56 4.86 12.89
CA ALA A 219 -6.50 3.82 13.30
C ALA A 219 -5.76 2.58 13.79
N ILE A 220 -6.32 1.92 14.80
CA ILE A 220 -5.81 0.70 15.41
C ILE A 220 -6.59 -0.49 14.82
N PRO A 221 -5.94 -1.38 14.08
CA PRO A 221 -6.57 -2.60 13.56
C PRO A 221 -7.02 -3.52 14.68
N LYS A 222 -8.08 -4.30 14.47
CA LYS A 222 -8.50 -5.39 15.39
C LYS A 222 -7.81 -6.72 15.06
N ALA A 223 -7.47 -6.93 13.80
CA ALA A 223 -6.86 -8.13 13.27
C ALA A 223 -5.99 -7.80 12.04
N PHE A 224 -5.29 -8.80 11.54
CA PHE A 224 -4.51 -8.74 10.32
C PHE A 224 -4.76 -9.99 9.50
N TYR A 225 -4.77 -9.85 8.18
CA TYR A 225 -4.85 -10.97 7.26
C TYR A 225 -3.57 -11.14 6.48
N LYS A 226 -3.32 -12.37 6.04
CA LYS A 226 -2.26 -12.70 5.08
C LYS A 226 -2.74 -13.83 4.18
N ILE A 227 -2.65 -13.62 2.89
CA ILE A 227 -3.00 -14.56 1.83
C ILE A 227 -1.73 -14.90 1.09
N PHE A 228 -1.40 -16.18 1.03
CA PHE A 228 -0.34 -16.72 0.19
C PHE A 228 -0.97 -17.39 -1.01
N ILE A 229 -0.48 -17.14 -2.22
CA ILE A 229 -1.02 -17.76 -3.43
C ILE A 229 0.10 -18.20 -4.38
N ARG A 230 0.06 -19.48 -4.73
CA ARG A 230 0.90 -20.03 -5.79
C ARG A 230 0.14 -19.91 -7.11
N PRO A 231 0.77 -19.33 -8.15
CA PRO A 231 0.20 -19.31 -9.48
C PRO A 231 -0.15 -20.72 -9.99
N SER A 232 -1.08 -20.77 -10.94
CA SER A 232 -1.29 -21.96 -11.76
C SER A 232 0.00 -22.32 -12.50
N ASP A 233 0.34 -23.61 -12.51
CA ASP A 233 1.51 -24.16 -13.19
C ASP A 233 1.18 -25.53 -13.79
N ASP A 234 1.58 -25.77 -15.04
CA ASP A 234 1.44 -27.03 -15.79
C ASP A 234 0.12 -27.80 -15.53
N GLY A 235 -1.02 -27.13 -15.78
CA GLY A 235 -2.36 -27.73 -15.68
C GLY A 235 -2.90 -27.88 -14.25
N LYS A 236 -2.21 -27.36 -13.23
CA LYS A 236 -2.71 -27.29 -11.85
C LYS A 236 -3.35 -25.95 -11.58
N ALA A 237 -4.54 -25.97 -10.98
CA ALA A 237 -5.20 -24.76 -10.49
C ALA A 237 -4.31 -24.00 -9.48
N PRO A 238 -4.46 -22.66 -9.38
CA PRO A 238 -3.79 -21.90 -8.34
C PRO A 238 -4.17 -22.42 -6.96
N VAL A 239 -3.29 -22.24 -5.97
CA VAL A 239 -3.52 -22.72 -4.61
C VAL A 239 -3.22 -21.61 -3.62
N ALA A 240 -4.19 -21.30 -2.76
CA ALA A 240 -4.11 -20.25 -1.77
C ALA A 240 -4.15 -20.75 -0.33
N LEU A 241 -3.55 -19.98 0.58
CA LEU A 241 -3.63 -20.16 2.02
C LEU A 241 -3.84 -18.80 2.67
N ALA A 242 -5.01 -18.60 3.27
CA ALA A 242 -5.38 -17.37 3.94
C ALA A 242 -5.36 -17.53 5.47
N PHE A 243 -5.01 -16.44 6.13
CA PHE A 243 -5.02 -16.33 7.59
C PHE A 243 -5.74 -15.06 8.02
N ILE A 244 -6.43 -15.12 9.16
CA ILE A 244 -6.85 -13.94 9.93
C ILE A 244 -6.38 -14.13 11.37
N LEU A 245 -5.52 -13.22 11.82
CA LEU A 245 -4.97 -13.23 13.18
C LEU A 245 -5.44 -11.97 13.92
N PRO A 246 -6.18 -12.10 15.04
CA PRO A 246 -6.52 -10.95 15.87
C PRO A 246 -5.27 -10.38 16.54
N GLN A 247 -5.26 -9.08 16.84
CA GLN A 247 -4.19 -8.42 17.64
C GLN A 247 -3.91 -9.13 18.98
N THR A 248 -4.90 -9.86 19.51
CA THR A 248 -4.84 -10.60 20.77
C THR A 248 -4.36 -12.04 20.63
N ALA A 249 -4.00 -12.47 19.41
CA ALA A 249 -3.47 -13.79 19.13
C ALA A 249 -2.29 -14.11 20.05
N LYS A 250 -2.28 -15.32 20.61
CA LYS A 250 -1.26 -15.68 21.59
C LYS A 250 0.06 -16.01 20.87
N PRO A 251 1.21 -15.59 21.41
CA PRO A 251 2.52 -15.82 20.79
C PRO A 251 2.81 -17.26 20.35
N LYS A 252 2.34 -18.24 21.15
CA LYS A 252 2.62 -19.68 20.99
C LYS A 252 1.47 -20.44 20.32
N ASP A 253 0.39 -19.78 19.93
CA ASP A 253 -0.68 -20.47 19.23
C ASP A 253 -0.17 -21.07 17.92
N SER A 254 -0.74 -22.21 17.55
CA SER A 254 -0.46 -22.82 16.26
C SER A 254 -0.96 -21.92 15.13
N LEU A 255 -0.19 -21.76 14.05
CA LEU A 255 -0.65 -21.02 12.87
C LEU A 255 -1.90 -21.68 12.25
N LEU A 256 -2.05 -23.01 12.39
CA LEU A 256 -3.24 -23.74 11.94
C LEU A 256 -4.55 -23.21 12.54
N LYS A 257 -4.49 -22.63 13.74
CA LYS A 257 -5.67 -22.06 14.43
C LYS A 257 -6.28 -20.88 13.69
N TYR A 258 -5.48 -20.20 12.88
CA TYR A 258 -5.84 -18.93 12.24
C TYR A 258 -6.06 -19.05 10.73
N VAL A 259 -6.03 -20.28 10.20
CA VAL A 259 -6.34 -20.55 8.80
C VAL A 259 -7.81 -20.22 8.53
N THR A 260 -8.06 -19.58 7.39
CA THR A 260 -9.40 -19.19 6.94
C THR A 260 -9.47 -19.25 5.42
N THR A 261 -10.62 -18.89 4.87
CA THR A 261 -10.87 -18.68 3.43
C THR A 261 -10.55 -17.24 3.01
N ILE A 262 -10.34 -17.01 1.71
CA ILE A 262 -10.21 -15.64 1.17
C ILE A 262 -11.55 -14.93 1.28
N ASP A 263 -12.68 -15.61 1.02
CA ASP A 263 -14.04 -15.06 1.21
C ASP A 263 -14.21 -14.39 2.58
N ALA A 264 -13.72 -15.03 3.65
CA ALA A 264 -13.82 -14.49 5.00
C ALA A 264 -12.95 -13.23 5.21
N VAL A 265 -11.86 -13.09 4.45
CA VAL A 265 -11.05 -11.87 4.41
C VAL A 265 -11.80 -10.79 3.64
N GLU A 266 -12.38 -11.10 2.49
CA GLU A 266 -13.16 -10.15 1.69
C GLU A 266 -14.36 -9.60 2.46
N VAL A 267 -15.12 -10.47 3.12
CA VAL A 267 -16.26 -10.07 3.97
C VAL A 267 -15.83 -9.08 5.06
N GLN A 268 -14.63 -9.23 5.63
CA GLN A 268 -14.16 -8.34 6.69
C GLN A 268 -13.48 -7.07 6.19
N THR A 269 -13.06 -7.02 4.93
CA THR A 269 -12.24 -5.92 4.38
C THR A 269 -12.96 -5.13 3.30
N GLY A 270 -13.97 -5.71 2.64
CA GLY A 270 -14.62 -5.16 1.45
C GLY A 270 -13.68 -5.11 0.24
N ILE A 271 -12.59 -5.87 0.25
CA ILE A 271 -11.60 -5.94 -0.82
C ILE A 271 -11.91 -7.17 -1.67
N ASP A 272 -11.95 -6.97 -2.97
CA ASP A 272 -12.07 -8.01 -3.99
C ASP A 272 -10.65 -8.37 -4.49
N PHE A 273 -10.17 -9.55 -4.10
CA PHE A 273 -8.87 -10.09 -4.47
C PHE A 273 -8.98 -10.94 -5.73
N PHE A 274 -7.90 -11.06 -6.50
CA PHE A 274 -7.80 -12.01 -7.62
C PHE A 274 -8.88 -11.97 -8.72
N TRP A 275 -9.71 -10.91 -8.77
CA TRP A 275 -10.80 -10.64 -9.73
C TRP A 275 -10.54 -10.82 -11.23
N GLN A 276 -9.29 -11.02 -11.67
CA GLN A 276 -8.99 -11.36 -13.06
C GLN A 276 -8.92 -12.87 -13.31
N LEU A 277 -9.09 -13.69 -12.27
CA LEU A 277 -9.33 -15.12 -12.42
C LEU A 277 -10.67 -15.36 -13.10
N ASP A 278 -10.80 -16.54 -13.70
CA ASP A 278 -12.11 -17.02 -14.14
C ASP A 278 -13.01 -17.26 -12.92
N ASP A 279 -14.26 -16.81 -12.97
CA ASP A 279 -15.22 -16.87 -11.86
C ASP A 279 -15.30 -18.25 -11.20
N ALA A 280 -15.21 -19.35 -11.96
CA ALA A 280 -15.28 -20.70 -11.41
C ALA A 280 -14.00 -21.08 -10.66
N ILE A 281 -12.84 -20.63 -11.14
CA ILE A 281 -11.55 -20.84 -10.48
C ILE A 281 -11.46 -19.97 -9.23
N GLU A 282 -11.85 -18.71 -9.32
CA GLU A 282 -11.90 -17.76 -8.22
C GLU A 282 -12.76 -18.28 -7.08
N HIS A 283 -14.03 -18.57 -7.35
CA HIS A 283 -14.97 -19.05 -6.32
C HIS A 283 -14.49 -20.35 -5.64
N SER A 284 -13.87 -21.26 -6.39
CA SER A 284 -13.28 -22.49 -5.84
C SER A 284 -12.04 -22.20 -4.98
N LEU A 285 -11.18 -21.30 -5.44
CA LEU A 285 -9.96 -20.90 -4.73
C LEU A 285 -10.30 -20.18 -3.42
N GLU A 286 -11.22 -19.23 -3.47
CA GLU A 286 -11.47 -18.29 -2.39
C GLU A 286 -12.24 -18.90 -1.22
N SER A 287 -13.11 -19.87 -1.51
CA SER A 287 -13.83 -20.66 -0.50
C SER A 287 -12.99 -21.79 0.13
N SER A 288 -11.80 -22.08 -0.42
CA SER A 288 -10.97 -23.20 0.01
C SER A 288 -10.12 -22.91 1.26
N GLN A 289 -9.86 -23.95 2.06
CA GLN A 289 -8.80 -23.96 3.09
C GLN A 289 -7.81 -25.07 2.77
N THR A 290 -6.60 -24.72 2.33
CA THR A 290 -5.60 -25.72 1.87
C THR A 290 -4.29 -25.73 2.67
N PRO A 291 -4.31 -25.78 4.02
CA PRO A 291 -3.08 -25.77 4.82
C PRO A 291 -2.14 -26.95 4.51
N GLN A 292 -2.67 -28.08 4.06
CA GLN A 292 -1.88 -29.25 3.64
C GLN A 292 -1.10 -28.98 2.35
N ALA A 293 -1.70 -28.25 1.40
CA ALA A 293 -1.05 -27.93 0.13
C ALA A 293 0.18 -27.02 0.31
N TRP A 294 0.26 -26.34 1.46
CA TRP A 294 1.37 -25.51 1.90
C TRP A 294 2.23 -26.19 2.98
N SER A 295 2.02 -27.48 3.28
CA SER A 295 2.75 -28.21 4.32
C SER A 295 2.75 -27.51 5.68
N LEU A 296 1.70 -26.73 6.00
CA LEU A 296 1.68 -25.83 7.15
C LEU A 296 1.86 -26.57 8.48
N SER A 297 1.38 -27.82 8.59
CA SER A 297 1.53 -28.64 9.79
C SER A 297 2.99 -28.87 10.22
N GLN A 298 3.94 -28.84 9.27
CA GLN A 298 5.37 -29.00 9.57
C GLN A 298 5.96 -27.77 10.29
N VAL A 299 5.35 -26.60 10.09
CA VAL A 299 5.91 -25.32 10.54
C VAL A 299 4.99 -24.52 11.46
N ALA A 300 3.74 -24.94 11.63
CA ALA A 300 2.70 -24.20 12.35
C ALA A 300 3.03 -23.92 13.83
N ASN A 301 3.93 -24.72 14.42
CA ASN A 301 4.32 -24.63 15.83
C ASN A 301 5.80 -24.23 16.03
N LEU A 302 6.53 -23.90 14.96
CA LEU A 302 7.91 -23.40 15.09
C LEU A 302 7.94 -22.15 15.98
N PRO A 303 8.91 -21.99 16.88
CA PRO A 303 9.00 -20.80 17.74
C PRO A 303 9.30 -19.54 16.92
N SER A 304 8.98 -18.35 17.48
CA SER A 304 9.51 -17.09 16.94
C SER A 304 11.02 -17.02 17.13
N ARG A 305 11.71 -16.32 16.24
CA ARG A 305 13.16 -16.07 16.39
C ARG A 305 13.49 -15.26 17.66
N TYR A 306 12.55 -14.43 18.10
CA TYR A 306 12.66 -13.59 19.29
C TYR A 306 11.84 -14.13 20.45
#